data_AF-A0AAN9HK80-F1
#
_entry.id   AF-A0AAN9HK80-F1
#
_cell.length_a   1.000
_cell.length_b   1.000
_cell.length_c   1.000
_cell.angle_alpha   90.00
_cell.angle_beta   90.00
_cell.angle_gamma   90.00
#
_symmetry.space_group_name_H-M   'P 1'
#
loop_
_entity.id
_entity.type
_entity.pdbx_description
1 polymer ?
#
loop_
_entity_poly.entity_id
_entity_poly.type
_entity_poly.pdbx_seq_one_letter_code
_entity_poly.pdbx_strand_id
1 'polypeptide(L)' 'MLFCFLKNLLSPQLYLGMYPEMCFTEQPVKEAIKTFRKNLKEVTNTIKSRNEGLTFDYGYLSPDKIPNSVAV' A
#
# COMPACT_ATOMS: atom_id res chain seq x y z
N MET A 1 16.58 18.79 10.21
CA MET A 1 15.72 18.45 11.37
C MET A 1 14.23 18.36 11.01
N LEU A 2 13.73 19.09 10.00
CA LEU A 2 12.31 19.06 9.58
C LEU A 2 11.84 17.73 8.96
N PHE A 3 12.72 16.97 8.30
CA PHE A 3 12.38 15.74 7.58
C PHE A 3 11.90 14.56 8.46
N CYS A 4 12.28 14.52 9.75
CA CYS A 4 11.89 13.43 10.66
C CYS A 4 10.47 13.58 11.19
N PHE A 5 9.93 14.80 11.22
CA PHE A 5 8.65 15.10 11.86
C PHE A 5 7.45 14.67 11.01
N LEU A 6 7.56 14.80 9.68
CA LEU A 6 6.50 14.39 8.75
C LEU A 6 6.26 12.88 8.71
N LYS A 7 7.19 12.04 9.20
CA LYS A 7 7.02 10.59 9.21
C LYS A 7 6.11 10.06 10.33
N ASN A 8 5.76 10.88 11.34
CA ASN A 8 5.17 10.40 12.60
C ASN A 8 3.85 11.03 13.02
N LEU A 9 3.33 12.04 12.30
CA LEU A 9 1.93 12.39 12.43
C LEU A 9 1.19 11.61 11.36
N LEU A 10 0.15 10.87 11.75
CA LEU A 10 -1.12 10.65 11.03
C LEU A 10 -1.74 9.33 11.49
N SER A 11 -3.06 9.32 11.47
CA SER A 11 -4.00 8.20 11.65
C SER A 11 -3.49 6.82 11.24
N PRO A 12 -4.06 5.70 11.75
CA PRO A 12 -3.67 4.34 11.35
C PRO A 12 -3.41 4.27 9.84
N GLN A 13 -2.18 3.92 9.45
CA GLN A 13 -1.74 3.99 8.06
C GLN A 13 -2.57 3.03 7.21
N LEU A 14 -3.51 3.58 6.45
CA LEU A 14 -4.25 2.84 5.44
C LEU A 14 -3.39 2.79 4.19
N TYR A 15 -2.88 1.61 3.89
CA TYR A 15 -2.12 1.36 2.68
C TYR A 15 -3.04 1.16 1.47
N LEU A 16 -2.46 1.26 0.29
CA LEU A 16 -3.17 1.11 -0.97
C LEU A 16 -4.04 -0.15 -1.00
N GLY A 17 -5.33 0.03 -1.33
CA GLY A 17 -6.29 -1.06 -1.38
C GLY A 17 -6.94 -1.43 -0.04
N MET A 18 -6.57 -0.77 1.06
CA MET A 18 -7.28 -0.87 2.34
C MET A 18 -8.48 0.09 2.34
N TYR A 19 -9.68 -0.50 2.36
CA TYR A 19 -10.95 0.23 2.40
C TYR A 19 -11.74 -0.31 3.61
N PRO A 20 -11.48 0.21 4.82
CA PRO A 20 -12.18 -0.24 6.03
C PRO A 20 -13.66 0.19 6.01
N GLU A 21 -13.93 1.39 5.50
CA GLU A 21 -15.28 1.87 5.20
C GLU A 21 -15.58 1.54 3.74
N MET A 22 -16.39 0.50 3.54
CA MET A 22 -16.77 0.04 2.22
C MET A 22 -18.02 0.81 1.75
N CYS A 23 -17.82 1.81 0.89
CA CYS A 23 -18.93 2.59 0.31
C CYS A 23 -19.77 1.80 -0.71
N PHE A 24 -19.30 0.64 -1.15
CA PHE A 24 -19.95 -0.19 -2.16
C PHE A 24 -20.55 -1.46 -1.55
N THR A 25 -21.84 -1.69 -1.77
CA THR A 25 -22.54 -2.90 -1.32
C THR A 25 -22.63 -3.97 -2.41
N GLU A 26 -22.50 -3.56 -3.67
CA GLU A 26 -22.65 -4.38 -4.86
C GLU A 26 -21.56 -5.46 -5.01
N GLN A 27 -21.99 -6.68 -5.38
CA GLN A 27 -21.09 -7.83 -5.51
C GLN A 27 -19.98 -7.65 -6.57
N PRO A 28 -20.24 -7.10 -7.77
CA PRO A 28 -19.20 -6.91 -8.77
C PRO A 28 -18.05 -6.03 -8.28
N VAL A 29 -18.38 -4.96 -7.55
CA VAL A 29 -17.37 -4.05 -6.99
C VAL A 29 -16.54 -4.73 -5.91
N LYS A 30 -17.16 -5.57 -5.06
CA LYS A 30 -16.44 -6.36 -4.06
C LYS A 30 -15.43 -7.33 -4.70
N GLU A 31 -15.80 -8.01 -5.78
CA GLU A 31 -14.89 -8.89 -6.50
C GLU A 31 -13.77 -8.12 -7.20
N ALA A 32 -14.07 -6.93 -7.75
CA ALA A 32 -13.05 -6.04 -8.31
C ALA A 32 -12.04 -5.59 -7.24
N ILE A 33 -12.50 -5.18 -6.05
CA ILE A 33 -11.64 -4.81 -4.91
C ILE A 33 -10.78 -6.02 -4.47
N LYS A 34 -11.36 -7.22 -4.39
CA LYS A 34 -10.64 -8.44 -4.04
C LYS A 34 -9.54 -8.77 -5.05
N THR A 35 -9.86 -8.65 -6.33
CA THR A 35 -8.91 -8.86 -7.44
C THR A 35 -7.78 -7.83 -7.39
N PHE A 36 -8.12 -6.55 -7.17
CA PHE A 36 -7.14 -5.49 -7.00
C PHE A 36 -6.17 -5.79 -5.83
N ARG A 37 -6.70 -6.17 -4.65
CA ARG A 37 -5.88 -6.56 -3.49
C ARG A 37 -4.97 -7.76 -3.77
N LYS A 38 -5.44 -8.75 -4.54
CA LYS A 38 -4.63 -9.89 -4.95
C LYS A 38 -3.44 -9.44 -5.80
N ASN A 39 -3.69 -8.60 -6.81
CA ASN A 39 -2.64 -8.08 -7.69
C ASN A 39 -1.61 -7.24 -6.92
N LEU A 40 -2.05 -6.42 -5.95
CA LEU A 40 -1.14 -5.68 -5.08
C LEU A 40 -0.22 -6.61 -4.28
N LYS A 41 -0.76 -7.71 -3.75
CA LYS A 41 0.06 -8.72 -3.03
C LYS A 41 1.10 -9.36 -3.94
N GLU A 42 0.73 -9.67 -5.19
CA GLU A 42 1.66 -10.22 -6.18
C GLU A 42 2.79 -9.24 -6.49
N VAL A 43 2.47 -7.97 -6.75
CA VAL A 43 3.47 -6.91 -6.99
C VAL A 43 4.39 -6.72 -5.78
N THR A 44 3.84 -6.70 -4.56
CA THR A 44 4.65 -6.63 -3.33
C THR A 44 5.64 -7.78 -3.24
N ASN A 45 5.22 -9.00 -3.55
CA ASN A 45 6.11 -10.16 -3.54
C ASN A 45 7.20 -10.05 -4.62
N THR A 46 6.85 -9.62 -5.83
CA THR A 46 7.82 -9.37 -6.91
C THR A 46 8.87 -8.32 -6.50
N ILE A 47 8.45 -7.23 -5.87
CA ILE A 47 9.37 -6.18 -5.40
C ILE A 47 10.29 -6.71 -4.29
N LYS A 48 9.75 -7.51 -3.36
CA LYS A 48 10.53 -8.16 -2.30
C LYS A 48 11.61 -9.08 -2.89
N SER A 49 11.23 -10.00 -3.78
CA SER A 49 12.17 -10.91 -4.42
C SER A 49 13.21 -10.17 -5.28
N ARG A 50 12.83 -9.11 -6.00
CA ARG A 50 13.80 -8.29 -6.74
C ARG A 50 14.80 -7.57 -5.80
N ASN A 51 14.36 -7.18 -4.60
CA ASN A 51 15.23 -6.52 -3.63
C ASN A 51 16.17 -7.49 -2.89
N GLU A 52 15.92 -8.80 -2.94
CA GLU A 52 16.83 -9.79 -2.36
C GLU A 52 18.21 -9.71 -3.03
N GLY A 53 19.25 -9.41 -2.23
CA GLY A 53 20.63 -9.32 -2.71
C GLY A 53 21.07 -7.94 -3.21
N LEU A 54 20.20 -6.93 -3.22
CA LEU A 54 20.60 -5.55 -3.52
C LEU A 54 21.26 -4.88 -2.32
N THR A 55 22.36 -4.16 -2.54
CA THR A 55 23.01 -3.34 -1.50
C THR A 55 22.11 -2.19 -1.03
N PHE A 56 21.25 -1.69 -1.93
CA PHE A 56 20.23 -0.69 -1.63
C PHE A 56 18.90 -1.16 -2.20
N ASP A 57 17.94 -1.45 -1.33
CA ASP A 57 16.60 -1.84 -1.73
C ASP A 57 15.80 -0.62 -2.24
N TYR A 58 14.96 -0.83 -3.24
CA TYR A 58 13.99 0.18 -3.65
C TYR A 58 12.60 -0.28 -3.22
N GLY A 59 12.15 0.17 -2.04
CA GLY A 59 10.88 -0.22 -1.47
C GLY A 59 9.77 0.84 -1.53
N TYR A 60 10.06 2.07 -1.94
CA TYR A 60 9.13 3.20 -1.81
C TYR A 60 7.80 3.03 -2.55
N LEU A 61 7.80 2.29 -3.66
CA LEU A 61 6.60 1.97 -4.44
C LEU A 61 6.03 0.57 -4.15
N SER A 62 6.48 -0.08 -3.07
CA SER A 62 5.86 -1.32 -2.63
C SER A 62 4.43 -1.02 -2.15
N PRO A 63 3.40 -1.74 -2.63
CA PRO A 63 2.00 -1.49 -2.23
C PRO A 63 1.75 -1.45 -0.73
N ASP A 64 2.53 -2.21 0.06
CA ASP A 64 2.50 -2.23 1.52
C ASP A 64 3.18 -1.02 2.20
N LYS A 65 3.65 -0.04 1.41
CA LYS A 65 4.27 1.21 1.88
C LYS A 65 3.64 2.47 1.25
N ILE A 66 2.75 2.31 0.27
CA ILE A 66 2.05 3.44 -0.38
C ILE A 66 0.78 3.76 0.41
N PRO A 67 0.59 4.99 0.90
CA PRO A 67 -0.66 5.38 1.55
C PRO A 67 -1.81 5.40 0.54
N ASN A 68 -3.01 5.03 0.98
CA ASN A 68 -4.21 5.00 0.12
C ASN A 68 -4.66 6.40 -0.33
N SER A 69 -4.21 7.46 0.37
CA SER A 69 -4.51 8.86 0.06
C SER A 69 -3.36 9.76 0.50
N VAL A 70 -3.36 11.02 0.05
CA VAL A 70 -2.44 12.04 0.55
C VAL A 70 -2.96 12.53 1.90
N ALA A 71 -2.48 11.90 2.96
CA ALA A 71 -2.55 12.42 4.32
C ALA A 71 -1.14 12.93 4.64
N VAL A 72 -0.97 14.25 4.81
CA VAL A 72 0.31 14.91 5.16
C VAL A 72 0.21 15.61 6.50
#